data_AF-C9SX80-F1
#
_entry.id   AF-C9SX80-F1
#
_cell.length_a   1.000
_cell.length_b   1.000
_cell.length_c   1.000
_cell.angle_alpha   90.00
_cell.angle_beta   90.00
_cell.angle_gamma   90.00
#
_symmetry.space_group_name_H-M   'P 1'
#
loop_
_entity.id
_entity.type
_entity.pdbx_description
1 polymer ?
#
loop_
_entity_poly.entity_id
_entity_poly.type
_entity_poly.pdbx_seq_one_letter_code
_entity_poly.pdbx_strand_id
1 'polypeptide(L)'
;MHRLVLRSARPAPSNALLRLARLDAAPARGYLRPCASWAQINRDMPHRGCVLWSPGEAAVSAAETPGPWATLDIEGAKYEGKMPVHDLRRLLGDDHLARLRAEPAFADSTLLVLGKRRTIPAQLLLWKLQGYLAEYPGRDEAEAD
;
A
#
# COMPACT_ATOMS: atom_id res chain seq x y z
N MET A 1 22.81 -0.70 -10.45
CA MET A 1 22.41 -1.92 -9.71
C MET A 1 21.00 -1.84 -9.12
N HIS A 2 20.61 -0.74 -8.46
CA HIS A 2 19.28 -0.58 -7.82
C HIS A 2 18.07 -0.74 -8.76
N ARG A 3 18.10 -0.18 -9.99
CA ARG A 3 17.06 -0.39 -11.00
C ARG A 3 16.79 -1.88 -11.30
N LEU A 4 17.83 -2.71 -11.33
CA LEU A 4 17.69 -4.16 -11.53
C LEU A 4 17.06 -4.85 -10.32
N VAL A 5 17.43 -4.41 -9.11
CA VAL A 5 16.84 -4.92 -7.87
C VAL A 5 15.35 -4.57 -7.80
N LEU A 6 14.98 -3.31 -8.05
CA LEU A 6 13.59 -2.87 -8.02
C LEU A 6 12.76 -3.51 -9.14
N ARG A 7 13.32 -3.64 -10.35
CA ARG A 7 12.69 -4.38 -11.47
C ARG A 7 12.40 -5.84 -11.11
N SER A 8 13.25 -6.46 -10.29
CA SER A 8 13.05 -7.83 -9.80
C SER A 8 12.12 -7.91 -8.58
N ALA A 9 12.16 -6.91 -7.70
CA ALA A 9 11.47 -6.93 -6.41
C ALA A 9 10.02 -6.43 -6.47
N ARG A 10 9.69 -5.45 -7.32
CA ARG A 10 8.33 -4.86 -7.46
C ARG A 10 7.25 -5.82 -8.00
N PRO A 11 7.55 -6.76 -8.92
CA PRO A 11 6.54 -7.70 -9.42
C PRO A 11 5.91 -8.57 -8.35
N ALA A 12 6.66 -9.03 -7.34
CA ALA A 12 6.16 -9.94 -6.32
C ALA A 12 5.01 -9.33 -5.46
N PRO A 13 5.17 -8.18 -4.77
CA PRO A 13 4.08 -7.54 -4.04
C PRO A 13 2.95 -7.11 -4.97
N SER A 14 3.24 -6.58 -6.16
CA SER A 14 2.21 -6.19 -7.15
C SER A 14 1.32 -7.38 -7.55
N ASN A 15 1.92 -8.51 -7.93
CA ASN A 15 1.16 -9.72 -8.29
C ASN A 15 0.39 -10.31 -7.11
N ALA A 16 0.95 -10.22 -5.88
CA ALA A 16 0.25 -10.65 -4.68
C ALA A 16 -1.01 -9.81 -4.42
N LEU A 17 -0.93 -8.48 -4.56
CA LEU A 17 -2.07 -7.58 -4.43
C LEU A 17 -3.12 -7.82 -5.52
N LEU A 18 -2.72 -8.00 -6.78
CA LEU A 18 -3.63 -8.36 -7.88
C LEU A 18 -4.37 -9.67 -7.61
N ARG A 19 -3.65 -10.69 -7.13
CA ARG A 19 -4.28 -11.96 -6.76
C ARG A 19 -5.30 -11.79 -5.63
N LEU A 20 -4.99 -10.97 -4.63
CA LEU A 20 -5.90 -10.68 -3.54
C LEU A 20 -7.14 -9.91 -4.02
N ALA A 21 -6.98 -8.92 -4.91
CA ALA A 21 -8.09 -8.19 -5.54
C ALA A 21 -9.08 -9.13 -6.23
N ARG A 22 -8.56 -10.04 -7.06
CA ARG A 22 -9.38 -11.02 -7.78
C ARG A 22 -10.09 -12.00 -6.85
N LEU A 23 -9.42 -12.42 -5.78
CA LEU A 23 -10.03 -13.27 -4.75
C LEU A 23 -11.08 -12.53 -3.92
N ASP A 24 -11.04 -11.20 -3.89
CA ASP A 24 -11.99 -10.37 -3.16
C ASP A 24 -13.20 -9.98 -4.00
N ALA A 25 -13.16 -10.12 -5.33
CA ALA A 25 -14.25 -9.72 -6.21
C ALA A 25 -15.51 -10.62 -6.08
N ALA A 26 -15.37 -11.94 -5.88
CA ALA A 26 -16.52 -12.82 -5.67
C ALA A 26 -16.16 -14.21 -5.07
N PRO A 27 -16.83 -14.66 -3.98
CA PRO A 27 -17.59 -13.84 -3.03
C PRO A 27 -16.68 -12.88 -2.27
N ALA A 28 -17.17 -11.70 -1.87
CA ALA A 28 -16.38 -10.68 -1.19
C ALA A 28 -15.75 -11.21 0.10
N ARG A 29 -14.43 -11.44 0.08
CA ARG A 29 -13.70 -12.00 1.21
C ARG A 29 -13.25 -10.93 2.19
N GLY A 30 -13.40 -9.65 1.85
CA GLY A 30 -13.01 -8.48 2.63
C GLY A 30 -11.52 -8.46 2.96
N TYR A 31 -10.66 -8.87 2.03
CA TYR A 31 -9.21 -8.73 2.13
C TYR A 31 -8.77 -7.29 1.88
N LEU A 32 -9.42 -6.61 0.94
CA LEU A 32 -9.18 -5.23 0.56
C LEU A 32 -10.44 -4.43 0.87
N ARG A 33 -10.32 -3.44 1.75
CA ARG A 33 -11.46 -2.60 2.15
C ARG A 33 -11.19 -1.14 1.78
N PRO A 34 -11.87 -0.60 0.76
CA PRO A 34 -11.80 0.82 0.45
C PRO A 34 -12.23 1.66 1.63
N CYS A 35 -11.54 2.77 1.86
CA CYS A 35 -11.84 3.74 2.91
C CYS A 35 -11.85 5.14 2.32
N ALA A 36 -12.81 5.96 2.73
CA ALA A 36 -12.94 7.35 2.31
C ALA A 36 -12.00 8.30 3.07
N SER A 37 -11.59 7.94 4.28
CA SER A 37 -10.73 8.79 5.12
C SER A 37 -9.93 8.01 6.15
N TRP A 38 -8.85 8.60 6.65
CA TRP A 38 -8.07 8.08 7.78
C TRP A 38 -8.91 7.89 9.05
N ALA A 39 -9.85 8.80 9.31
CA ALA A 39 -10.77 8.70 10.45
C ALA A 39 -11.70 7.47 10.34
N GLN A 40 -12.14 7.12 9.13
CA GLN A 40 -12.95 5.91 8.91
C GLN A 40 -12.16 4.64 9.26
N ILE A 41 -10.86 4.59 8.97
CA ILE A 41 -10.02 3.44 9.32
C ILE A 41 -9.99 3.22 10.84
N ASN A 42 -9.86 4.31 11.60
CA ASN A 42 -9.86 4.24 13.07
C ASN A 42 -11.19 3.73 13.63
N ARG A 43 -12.33 4.19 13.11
CA ARG A 43 -13.65 3.83 13.65
C ARG A 43 -14.16 2.48 13.21
N ASP A 44 -14.01 2.15 11.92
CA ASP A 44 -14.85 1.15 11.26
C ASP A 44 -14.07 -0.07 10.75
N MET A 45 -12.73 0.02 10.71
CA MET A 45 -11.90 -1.02 10.10
C MET A 45 -11.24 -1.93 11.15
N PRO A 46 -11.05 -3.21 10.84
CA PRO A 46 -10.27 -4.09 11.70
C PRO A 46 -8.83 -3.58 11.74
N HIS A 47 -8.34 -3.29 12.95
CA HIS A 47 -7.00 -2.76 13.20
C HIS A 47 -5.88 -3.81 13.07
N ARG A 48 -5.99 -4.69 12.06
CA ARG A 48 -5.02 -5.76 11.78
C ARG A 48 -4.63 -5.75 10.31
N GLY A 49 -3.36 -5.50 10.05
CA GLY A 49 -2.76 -5.49 8.73
C GLY A 49 -2.06 -4.17 8.43
N CYS A 50 -2.23 -3.65 7.22
CA CYS A 50 -1.65 -2.37 6.81
C CYS A 50 -2.61 -1.54 5.98
N VAL A 51 -2.32 -0.24 5.89
CA VAL A 51 -3.00 0.70 5.00
C VAL A 51 -2.19 0.79 3.71
N LEU A 52 -2.87 0.64 2.58
CA LEU A 52 -2.34 0.92 1.26
C LEU A 52 -2.85 2.30 0.86
N TRP A 53 -1.92 3.21 0.59
CA TRP A 53 -2.21 4.55 0.11
C TRP A 53 -1.74 4.68 -1.33
N SER A 54 -2.55 5.33 -2.16
CA SER A 54 -2.10 5.81 -3.46
C SER A 54 -2.74 7.16 -3.74
N PRO A 55 -2.03 8.12 -4.35
CA PRO A 55 -2.58 9.45 -4.60
C PRO A 55 -3.74 9.32 -5.59
N GLY A 56 -4.92 9.87 -5.29
CA GLY A 56 -6.03 9.95 -6.25
C GLY A 56 -5.65 10.77 -7.50
N GLU A 57 -6.60 10.98 -8.41
CA GLU A 57 -6.37 11.85 -9.59
C GLU A 57 -6.15 13.33 -9.21
N ALA A 58 -6.58 13.74 -8.01
CA ALA A 58 -6.31 15.08 -7.50
C ALA A 58 -4.84 15.25 -7.09
N ALA A 59 -4.26 16.41 -7.40
CA ALA A 59 -2.91 16.76 -6.99
C ALA A 59 -2.82 16.75 -5.45
N VAL A 60 -2.08 15.78 -4.91
CA VAL A 60 -1.85 15.65 -3.48
C VAL A 60 -0.61 16.45 -3.11
N SER A 61 -0.69 17.26 -2.05
CA SER A 61 0.47 18.04 -1.60
C SER A 61 1.55 17.12 -1.01
N ALA A 62 2.83 17.53 -1.07
CA ALA A 62 3.92 16.76 -0.48
C ALA A 62 3.74 16.52 1.03
N ALA A 63 2.97 17.37 1.71
CA ALA A 63 2.63 17.23 3.13
C ALA A 63 1.61 16.09 3.42
N GLU A 64 0.87 15.64 2.41
CA GLU A 64 -0.15 14.60 2.52
C GLU A 64 0.37 13.22 2.05
N THR A 65 1.57 13.18 1.47
CA THR A 65 2.23 11.94 1.05
C THR A 65 2.85 11.22 2.25
N PRO A 66 2.52 9.93 2.48
CA PRO A 66 3.13 9.15 3.55
C PRO A 66 4.66 9.06 3.44
N GLY A 67 5.35 9.30 4.56
CA GLY A 67 6.80 9.11 4.65
C GLY A 67 7.26 7.65 4.52
N PRO A 68 8.57 7.38 4.42
CA PRO A 68 9.14 6.05 4.20
C PRO A 68 8.82 5.00 5.29
N TRP A 69 8.43 5.45 6.48
CA TRP A 69 8.07 4.61 7.62
C TRP A 69 6.73 5.05 8.23
N ALA A 70 5.83 5.59 7.40
CA ALA A 70 4.56 6.08 7.87
C ALA A 70 3.75 4.99 8.57
N THR A 71 3.15 5.36 9.69
CA THR A 71 2.21 4.54 10.45
C THR A 71 0.98 5.36 10.77
N LEU A 72 -0.19 4.74 10.70
CA LEU A 72 -1.42 5.27 11.26
C LEU A 72 -1.50 4.83 12.73
N ASP A 73 -1.58 5.79 13.64
CA ASP A 73 -1.87 5.52 15.04
C ASP A 73 -3.35 5.13 15.19
N ILE A 74 -3.59 4.05 15.93
CA ILE A 74 -4.91 3.49 16.15
C ILE A 74 -5.44 3.94 17.50
N GLU A 75 -6.51 4.73 17.48
CA GLU A 75 -7.11 5.30 18.67
C GLU A 75 -7.72 4.21 19.58
N GLY A 76 -7.42 4.27 20.87
CA GLY A 76 -7.99 3.36 21.87
C GLY A 76 -7.46 1.93 21.83
N ALA A 77 -6.46 1.62 20.99
CA ALA A 77 -5.90 0.27 20.89
C ALA A 77 -5.05 -0.10 22.12
N LYS A 78 -5.40 -1.21 22.78
CA LYS A 78 -4.62 -1.79 23.89
C LYS A 78 -3.35 -2.51 23.41
N TYR A 79 -3.37 -3.06 22.19
CA TYR A 79 -2.27 -3.76 21.52
C TYR A 79 -2.36 -3.47 20.01
N GLU A 80 -1.22 -3.53 19.29
CA GLU A 80 -1.16 -3.22 17.84
C GLU A 80 -1.65 -1.80 17.50
N GLY A 81 -1.33 -0.82 18.36
CA GLY A 81 -1.79 0.58 18.23
C GLY A 81 -1.21 1.38 17.07
N LYS A 82 -0.49 0.73 16.14
CA LYS A 82 0.05 1.33 14.93
C LYS A 82 -0.15 0.40 13.75
N MET A 83 -0.69 0.93 12.65
CA MET A 83 -0.79 0.24 11.38
C MET A 83 0.21 0.82 10.37
N PRO A 84 1.05 0.01 9.72
CA PRO A 84 1.92 0.49 8.65
C PRO A 84 1.12 1.11 7.52
N VAL A 85 1.63 2.19 6.94
CA VAL A 85 1.08 2.86 5.76
C VAL A 85 2.08 2.71 4.62
N HIS A 86 1.62 2.11 3.52
CA HIS A 86 2.42 1.86 2.33
C HIS A 86 2.00 2.80 1.20
N ASP A 87 2.92 3.65 0.71
CA ASP A 87 2.74 4.41 -0.52
C ASP A 87 2.94 3.48 -1.74
N LEU A 88 1.85 3.06 -2.36
CA LEU A 88 1.89 2.13 -3.49
C LEU A 88 2.61 2.70 -4.71
N ARG A 89 2.51 4.01 -4.96
CA ARG A 89 3.17 4.64 -6.11
C ARG A 89 4.68 4.57 -5.93
N ARG A 90 5.17 5.00 -4.77
CA ARG A 90 6.59 4.94 -4.44
C ARG A 90 7.14 3.50 -4.41
N LEU A 91 6.40 2.58 -3.79
CA LEU A 91 6.86 1.20 -3.65
C LEU A 91 6.90 0.48 -4.99
N LEU A 92 5.80 0.52 -5.74
CA LEU A 92 5.61 -0.34 -6.92
C LEU A 92 5.99 0.34 -8.23
N GLY A 93 6.05 1.67 -8.27
CA GLY A 93 6.19 2.44 -9.50
C GLY A 93 4.89 2.53 -10.30
N ASP A 94 4.86 3.47 -11.25
CA ASP A 94 3.65 3.84 -11.99
C ASP A 94 3.07 2.67 -12.80
N ASP A 95 3.90 1.87 -13.48
CA ASP A 95 3.44 0.72 -14.29
C ASP A 95 2.67 -0.32 -13.47
N HIS A 96 3.18 -0.66 -12.29
CA HIS A 96 2.56 -1.64 -11.41
C HIS A 96 1.33 -1.07 -10.71
N LEU A 97 1.33 0.22 -10.38
CA LEU A 97 0.16 0.90 -9.82
C LEU A 97 -0.98 1.00 -10.85
N ALA A 98 -0.67 1.34 -12.10
CA ALA A 98 -1.65 1.38 -13.18
C ALA A 98 -2.33 0.01 -13.38
N ARG A 99 -1.55 -1.08 -13.32
CA ARG A 99 -2.09 -2.44 -13.35
C ARG A 99 -3.02 -2.74 -12.16
N LEU A 100 -2.69 -2.25 -10.96
CA LEU A 100 -3.57 -2.40 -9.81
C LEU A 100 -4.88 -1.65 -10.00
N ARG A 101 -4.84 -0.40 -10.49
CA ARG A 101 -6.04 0.44 -10.73
C ARG A 101 -7.01 -0.12 -11.75
N ALA A 102 -6.57 -1.04 -12.61
CA ALA A 102 -7.47 -1.77 -13.49
C ALA A 102 -8.41 -2.74 -12.74
N GLU A 103 -8.09 -3.10 -11.49
CA GLU A 103 -8.95 -3.93 -10.65
C GLU A 103 -9.94 -3.05 -9.85
N PRO A 104 -11.23 -3.42 -9.74
CA PRO A 104 -12.26 -2.57 -9.11
C PRO A 104 -11.95 -2.10 -7.68
N ALA A 105 -11.22 -2.90 -6.90
CA ALA A 105 -10.85 -2.54 -5.54
C ALA A 105 -9.91 -1.32 -5.47
N PHE A 106 -9.11 -1.07 -6.52
CA PHE A 106 -8.09 -0.02 -6.55
C PHE A 106 -8.44 1.16 -7.47
N ALA A 107 -9.43 1.03 -8.35
CA ALA A 107 -9.74 2.02 -9.39
C ALA A 107 -9.87 3.45 -8.83
N ASP A 108 -10.74 3.63 -7.82
CA ASP A 108 -11.04 4.95 -7.22
C ASP A 108 -10.55 5.07 -5.77
N SER A 109 -9.83 4.07 -5.28
CA SER A 109 -9.46 3.98 -3.87
C SER A 109 -8.14 4.70 -3.58
N THR A 110 -8.22 5.83 -2.87
CA THR A 110 -7.04 6.49 -2.30
C THR A 110 -6.49 5.74 -1.09
N LEU A 111 -7.40 5.20 -0.25
CA LEU A 111 -7.08 4.44 0.95
C LEU A 111 -7.72 3.06 0.88
N LEU A 112 -6.92 2.03 1.14
CA LEU A 112 -7.36 0.65 1.25
C LEU A 112 -6.77 0.02 2.51
N VAL A 113 -7.59 -0.68 3.28
CA VAL A 113 -7.08 -1.52 4.37
C VAL A 113 -6.88 -2.94 3.84
N LEU A 114 -5.63 -3.40 3.90
CA LEU A 114 -5.26 -4.78 3.60
C LEU A 114 -5.25 -5.59 4.91
N GLY A 115 -6.27 -6.41 5.11
CA GLY A 115 -6.50 -7.11 6.38
C GLY A 115 -6.53 -8.63 6.29
N LYS A 116 -6.65 -9.30 7.45
CA LYS A 116 -6.76 -10.77 7.63
C LYS A 116 -5.47 -11.56 7.43
N ARG A 117 -5.39 -12.74 8.06
CA ARG A 117 -4.19 -13.61 8.04
C ARG A 117 -3.68 -13.98 6.64
N ARG A 118 -4.58 -14.16 5.67
CA ARG A 118 -4.20 -14.54 4.30
C ARG A 118 -3.40 -13.47 3.58
N THR A 119 -3.47 -12.22 4.01
CA THR A 119 -2.75 -11.10 3.38
C THR A 119 -1.36 -10.91 3.96
N ILE A 120 -1.00 -11.57 5.07
CA ILE A 120 0.31 -11.47 5.73
C ILE A 120 1.47 -11.64 4.73
N PRO A 121 1.49 -12.63 3.81
CA PRO A 121 2.59 -12.74 2.84
C PRO A 121 2.75 -11.49 1.96
N ALA A 122 1.64 -10.88 1.53
CA ALA A 122 1.68 -9.64 0.74
C ALA A 122 2.17 -8.46 1.60
N GLN A 123 1.72 -8.37 2.85
CA GLN A 123 2.18 -7.35 3.80
C GLN A 123 3.69 -7.44 4.05
N LEU A 124 4.25 -8.64 4.20
CA LEU A 124 5.69 -8.85 4.38
C LEU A 124 6.51 -8.46 3.13
N LEU A 125 5.98 -8.73 1.93
CA LEU A 125 6.61 -8.28 0.67
C LEU A 125 6.64 -6.75 0.57
N LEU A 126 5.54 -6.08 0.93
CA LEU A 126 5.46 -4.62 0.98
C LEU A 126 6.43 -4.05 2.01
N TRP A 127 6.48 -4.62 3.22
CA TRP A 127 7.42 -4.21 4.25
C TRP A 127 8.85 -4.33 3.76
N LYS A 128 9.24 -5.49 3.22
CA LYS A 128 10.59 -5.73 2.72
C LYS A 128 10.99 -4.70 1.66
N LEU A 129 10.08 -4.42 0.72
CA LEU A 129 10.32 -3.44 -0.34
C LEU A 129 10.41 -2.00 0.21
N GLN A 130 9.55 -1.66 1.17
CA GLN A 130 9.60 -0.37 1.86
C GLN A 130 10.91 -0.17 2.59
N GLY A 131 11.37 -1.19 3.35
CA GLY A 131 12.63 -1.10 4.07
C GLY A 131 13.82 -0.92 3.14
N TYR A 132 13.83 -1.64 2.02
CA TYR A 132 14.84 -1.43 0.99
C TYR A 132 14.83 0.02 0.47
N LEU A 133 13.68 0.56 0.09
CA LEU A 133 13.58 1.92 -0.44
C LEU A 133 13.86 3.01 0.61
N ALA A 134 13.64 2.72 1.89
CA ALA A 134 13.93 3.64 2.98
C ALA A 134 15.43 3.66 3.36
N GLU A 135 16.12 2.54 3.20
CA GLU A 135 17.58 2.44 3.43
C GLU A 135 18.39 3.10 2.29
N TYR A 136 17.83 3.14 1.08
CA TYR A 136 18.46 3.73 -0.11
C TYR A 136 17.64 4.92 -0.69
N PRO A 137 17.40 6.02 0.05
CA PRO A 137 16.61 7.15 -0.41
C PRO A 137 17.38 7.99 -1.47
N GLY A 138 16.70 8.47 -2.52
CA GLY A 138 17.25 9.44 -3.47
C GLY A 138 17.93 8.90 -4.73
N ARG A 139 17.69 7.64 -5.13
CA ARG A 139 18.26 7.09 -6.39
C ARG A 139 17.22 6.57 -7.40
N ASP A 140 15.95 6.84 -7.15
CA ASP A 140 14.86 6.72 -8.14
C ASP A 140 14.59 8.05 -8.86
N GLU A 141 14.95 9.21 -8.27
CA GLU A 141 14.68 10.56 -8.80
C GLU A 141 15.89 11.21 -9.52
N ALA A 142 17.09 10.67 -9.37
CA ALA A 142 18.33 11.29 -9.88
C ALA A 142 18.59 11.08 -11.39
N GLU A 143 17.58 10.73 -12.19
CA GLU A 143 17.77 10.40 -13.61
C GLU A 143 16.50 10.69 -14.45
N ALA A 144 15.86 11.83 -14.14
CA ALA A 144 14.85 12.48 -14.99
C ALA A 144 15.39 13.76 -15.65
N ASP A 145 16.72 13.86 -15.81
CA ASP A 145 17.43 14.82 -16.66
C ASP A 145 18.39 14.05 -17.59
#